data_AF-A0A954YW01-F1
#
_entry.id   AF-A0A954YW01-F1
#
_cell.length_a   1.000
_cell.length_b   1.000
_cell.length_c   1.000
_cell.angle_alpha   90.00
_cell.angle_beta   90.00
_cell.angle_gamma   90.00
#
_symmetry.space_group_name_H-M   'P 1'
#
loop_
_entity.id
_entity.type
_entity.pdbx_description
1 polymer ?
#
loop_
_entity_poly.entity_id
_entity_poly.type
_entity_poly.pdbx_seq_one_letter_code
_entity_poly.pdbx_strand_id
1 'polypeptide(L)'
;MFELEYAADPRIAPDGEWIVYARTSMDIMKDSKRSTLWRIGFDGRDHRPLTSSQDSQGSPRFSPDGKRLAYMSVADGSAQLYVRWLDTGQEAKLTQLPRSPGGLTWSPDGKHIAFSMFVPDSPEPFVKMPDKPKGAEWAEPAKVISKLKYRSDGSGYLEDGYTHLFIVSAEGGTPHQVTSGDFNHNASPVWTPDGHSLIFSANRHDDWEFDILNSEIYEVELASGTIKALTDRFGPDESPALSPNGKQIAYIGFDDKRQGYETRKIYVMNRDGSGSELLSAALDRSAESLVWDAKGDGLYFQYSDQGDTKIAYIGLDGQLETLTGSV
;
A
#
# COMPACT_ATOMS: atom_id res chain seq x y z
N MET A 1 -0.40 28.83 3.76
CA MET A 1 -0.16 27.46 3.26
C MET A 1 1.22 26.95 3.68
N PHE A 2 2.30 27.73 3.50
CA PHE A 2 3.65 27.29 3.85
C PHE A 2 3.91 27.06 5.36
N GLU A 3 3.11 27.66 6.24
CA GLU A 3 3.19 27.44 7.69
C GLU A 3 2.40 26.21 8.17
N LEU A 4 1.68 25.53 7.28
CA LEU A 4 0.93 24.33 7.64
C LEU A 4 1.87 23.14 7.81
N GLU A 5 1.69 22.42 8.91
CA GLU A 5 2.28 21.11 9.14
C GLU A 5 1.21 20.12 9.56
N TYR A 6 1.40 18.86 9.18
CA TYR A 6 0.47 17.79 9.53
C TYR A 6 1.18 16.46 9.75
N ALA A 7 0.59 15.62 10.59
CA ALA A 7 1.01 14.24 10.77
C ALA A 7 0.40 13.35 9.69
N ALA A 8 1.15 12.36 9.23
CA ALA A 8 0.72 11.38 8.26
C ALA A 8 1.29 10.00 8.61
N ASP A 9 0.58 8.94 8.20
CA ASP A 9 0.98 7.54 8.34
C ASP A 9 1.46 7.15 9.76
N PRO A 10 0.65 7.40 10.81
CA PRO A 10 1.02 7.02 12.17
C PRO A 10 1.05 5.49 12.30
N ARG A 11 2.10 4.98 12.94
CA ARG A 11 2.30 3.56 13.22
C ARG A 11 2.60 3.36 14.68
N ILE A 12 1.84 2.47 15.30
CA ILE A 12 2.03 2.03 16.68
C ILE A 12 3.11 0.94 16.68
N ALA A 13 4.06 1.02 17.59
CA ALA A 13 5.06 -0.03 17.80
C ALA A 13 4.40 -1.33 18.29
N PRO A 14 4.97 -2.52 18.04
CA PRO A 14 4.36 -3.79 18.45
C PRO A 14 4.09 -3.91 19.97
N ASP A 15 4.86 -3.21 20.80
CA ASP A 15 4.67 -3.15 22.26
C ASP A 15 3.59 -2.13 22.70
N GLY A 16 3.10 -1.29 21.79
CA GLY A 16 2.12 -0.24 22.06
C GLY A 16 2.67 1.00 22.76
N GLU A 17 3.97 1.06 23.08
CA GLU A 17 4.53 2.15 23.88
C GLU A 17 4.80 3.42 23.07
N TRP A 18 5.11 3.27 21.78
CA TRP A 18 5.58 4.35 20.91
C TRP A 18 4.78 4.42 19.62
N ILE A 19 4.65 5.63 19.09
CA ILE A 19 4.08 5.91 17.78
C ILE A 19 5.16 6.59 16.94
N VAL A 20 5.40 6.08 15.74
CA VAL A 20 6.23 6.74 14.72
C VAL A 20 5.34 7.20 13.58
N TYR A 21 5.54 8.43 13.12
CA TYR A 21 4.73 9.02 12.07
C TYR A 21 5.57 9.97 11.19
N ALA A 22 5.07 10.28 10.00
CA ALA A 22 5.67 11.27 9.12
C ALA A 22 5.08 12.66 9.43
N ARG A 23 5.92 13.60 9.88
CA ARG A 23 5.54 15.02 10.00
C ARG A 23 5.88 15.73 8.70
N THR A 24 4.86 16.25 8.04
CA THR A 24 4.98 16.92 6.74
C THR A 24 4.86 18.42 6.90
N SER A 25 5.83 19.15 6.36
CA SER A 25 5.90 20.61 6.29
C SER A 25 6.01 21.07 4.83
N MET A 26 5.78 22.36 4.59
CA MET A 26 5.87 22.97 3.27
C MET A 26 7.15 23.81 3.16
N ASP A 27 8.06 23.46 2.27
CA ASP A 27 9.30 24.20 2.01
C ASP A 27 9.03 25.35 1.05
N ILE A 28 8.98 26.58 1.59
CA ILE A 28 8.72 27.81 0.84
C ILE A 28 9.83 28.14 -0.18
N MET A 29 11.07 27.71 0.08
CA MET A 29 12.19 28.03 -0.81
C MET A 29 12.21 27.12 -2.05
N LYS A 30 11.57 25.96 -1.97
CA LYS A 30 11.52 24.96 -3.04
C LYS A 30 10.12 24.76 -3.63
N ASP A 31 9.10 25.39 -3.05
CA ASP A 31 7.69 25.15 -3.35
C ASP A 31 7.35 23.65 -3.35
N SER A 32 7.76 22.96 -2.28
CA SER A 32 7.69 21.50 -2.20
C SER A 32 7.28 21.01 -0.81
N LYS A 33 6.70 19.80 -0.74
CA LYS A 33 6.45 19.13 0.54
C LYS A 33 7.72 18.46 1.04
N ARG A 34 7.91 18.49 2.35
CA ARG A 34 8.97 17.75 3.02
C ARG A 34 8.39 16.97 4.19
N SER A 35 8.67 15.67 4.24
CA SER A 35 8.26 14.80 5.34
C SER A 35 9.47 14.33 6.11
N THR A 36 9.39 14.28 7.45
CA THR A 36 10.45 13.74 8.32
C THR A 36 9.82 12.79 9.33
N LEU A 37 10.58 11.81 9.81
CA LEU A 37 10.06 10.85 10.78
C LEU A 37 10.17 11.40 12.20
N TRP A 38 9.06 11.33 12.92
CA TRP A 38 8.94 11.74 14.32
C TRP A 38 8.44 10.57 15.16
N ARG A 39 8.76 10.61 16.45
CA ARG A 39 8.25 9.68 17.45
C ARG A 39 7.55 10.41 18.58
N ILE A 40 6.60 9.74 19.20
CA ILE A 40 5.90 10.18 20.41
C ILE A 40 5.52 8.95 21.24
N GLY A 41 5.53 9.06 22.56
CA GLY A 41 5.00 8.02 23.45
C GLY A 41 3.47 7.94 23.35
N PHE A 42 2.89 6.78 23.63
CA PHE A 42 1.43 6.60 23.64
C PHE A 42 0.72 7.55 24.62
N ASP A 43 1.41 7.98 25.66
CA ASP A 43 0.94 8.97 26.64
C ASP A 43 1.11 10.44 26.20
N GLY A 44 1.57 10.68 24.97
CA GLY A 44 1.82 12.00 24.40
C GLY A 44 3.16 12.64 24.80
N ARG A 45 4.01 11.96 25.58
CA ARG A 45 5.32 12.47 26.00
C ARG A 45 6.44 12.08 25.03
N ASP A 46 7.62 12.67 25.23
CA ASP A 46 8.84 12.44 24.43
C ASP A 46 8.61 12.57 22.91
N HIS A 47 7.85 13.60 22.54
CA HIS A 47 7.62 13.98 21.16
C HIS A 47 8.88 14.62 20.56
N ARG A 48 9.56 13.92 19.63
CA ARG A 48 10.82 14.39 19.03
C ARG A 48 11.09 13.79 17.65
N PRO A 49 11.99 14.38 16.84
CA PRO A 49 12.45 13.76 15.60
C PRO A 49 13.06 12.37 15.86
N LEU A 50 12.76 11.42 14.99
CA LEU A 50 13.37 10.08 15.02
C LEU A 50 14.70 10.04 14.24
N THR A 51 14.78 10.81 13.16
CA THR A 51 15.94 10.93 12.28
C THR A 51 16.39 12.40 12.22
N SER A 52 17.65 12.64 11.85
CA SER A 52 18.21 13.99 11.70
C SER A 52 18.35 14.43 10.23
N SER A 53 17.90 13.60 9.28
CA SER A 53 18.04 13.87 7.85
C SER A 53 17.25 15.11 7.43
N GLN A 54 17.79 15.83 6.45
CA GLN A 54 17.10 16.95 5.83
C GLN A 54 16.23 16.54 4.64
N ASP A 55 16.35 15.29 4.20
CA ASP A 55 15.64 14.76 3.04
C ASP A 55 14.25 14.25 3.42
N SER A 56 13.38 14.16 2.42
CA SER A 56 12.04 13.64 2.64
C SER A 56 12.08 12.15 3.01
N GLN A 57 11.34 11.81 4.06
CA GLN A 57 11.22 10.45 4.59
C GLN A 57 9.76 10.15 4.94
N GLY A 58 9.34 8.90 4.75
CA GLY A 58 7.97 8.49 5.00
C GLY A 58 7.78 6.97 4.98
N SER A 59 6.52 6.55 5.03
CA SER A 59 6.12 5.14 5.01
C SER A 59 6.78 4.27 6.11
N PRO A 60 6.82 4.70 7.39
CA PRO A 60 7.49 3.94 8.46
C PRO A 60 6.77 2.60 8.70
N ARG A 61 7.50 1.50 8.92
CA ARG A 61 6.96 0.18 9.25
C ARG A 61 7.86 -0.52 10.26
N PHE A 62 7.34 -0.87 11.42
CA PHE A 62 8.08 -1.63 12.42
C PHE A 62 8.29 -3.08 11.95
N SER A 63 9.47 -3.63 12.26
CA SER A 63 9.66 -5.09 12.21
C SER A 63 8.74 -5.77 13.22
N PRO A 64 8.41 -7.06 13.04
CA PRO A 64 7.51 -7.79 13.93
C PRO A 64 7.96 -7.80 15.40
N ASP A 65 9.28 -7.79 15.64
CA ASP A 65 9.88 -7.74 16.96
C ASP A 65 10.03 -6.32 17.54
N GLY A 66 9.63 -5.29 16.78
CA GLY A 66 9.69 -3.89 17.18
C GLY A 66 11.10 -3.29 17.25
N LYS A 67 12.17 -4.02 16.88
CA LYS A 67 13.56 -3.55 17.04
C LYS A 67 14.07 -2.73 15.86
N ARG A 68 13.45 -2.88 14.70
CA ARG A 68 13.83 -2.18 13.46
C ARG A 68 12.65 -1.42 12.88
N LEU A 69 12.96 -0.36 12.14
CA LEU A 69 12.00 0.42 11.38
C LEU A 69 12.43 0.46 9.91
N ALA A 70 11.62 -0.09 9.02
CA ALA A 70 11.75 0.15 7.59
C ALA A 70 11.06 1.46 7.22
N TYR A 71 11.63 2.24 6.31
CA TYR A 71 11.05 3.48 5.82
C TYR A 71 11.59 3.81 4.43
N MET A 72 10.94 4.76 3.77
CA MET A 72 11.40 5.33 2.50
C MET A 72 12.15 6.63 2.75
N SER A 73 13.25 6.85 2.03
CA SER A 73 13.95 8.13 2.00
C SER A 73 14.42 8.49 0.60
N VAL A 74 14.42 9.80 0.30
CA VAL A 74 14.95 10.36 -0.96
C VAL A 74 16.38 10.92 -0.82
N ALA A 75 17.11 10.57 0.24
CA ALA A 75 18.44 11.11 0.53
C ALA A 75 19.48 10.91 -0.61
N ASP A 76 19.26 9.92 -1.48
CA ASP A 76 20.12 9.65 -2.63
C ASP A 76 19.52 10.10 -3.98
N GLY A 77 18.62 11.08 -3.95
CA GLY A 77 18.00 11.67 -5.15
C GLY A 77 16.77 10.93 -5.68
N SER A 78 16.54 9.67 -5.29
CA SER A 78 15.29 8.93 -5.55
C SER A 78 14.84 8.17 -4.30
N ALA A 79 13.56 7.81 -4.24
CA ALA A 79 13.01 7.09 -3.09
C ALA A 79 13.58 5.67 -3.00
N GLN A 80 14.22 5.36 -1.88
CA GLN A 80 14.84 4.05 -1.59
C GLN A 80 14.36 3.50 -0.26
N LEU A 81 14.48 2.19 -0.07
CA LEU A 81 14.20 1.53 1.19
C LEU A 81 15.39 1.67 2.14
N TYR A 82 15.09 2.06 3.37
CA TYR A 82 16.04 2.16 4.48
C TYR A 82 15.55 1.35 5.67
N VAL A 83 16.48 0.86 6.48
CA VAL A 83 16.20 0.26 7.78
C VAL A 83 16.99 0.98 8.87
N ARG A 84 16.30 1.30 9.97
CA ARG A 84 16.87 1.88 11.19
C ARG A 84 16.77 0.89 12.34
N TRP A 85 17.86 0.66 13.05
CA TRP A 85 17.89 -0.06 14.32
C TRP A 85 17.53 0.90 15.45
N LEU A 86 16.49 0.58 16.23
CA LEU A 86 15.93 1.53 17.20
C LEU A 86 16.70 1.61 18.52
N ASP A 87 17.47 0.59 18.85
CA ASP A 87 18.34 0.52 20.03
C ASP A 87 19.59 1.40 19.89
N THR A 88 20.21 1.39 18.72
CA THR A 88 21.48 2.10 18.42
C THR A 88 21.27 3.37 17.61
N GLY A 89 20.16 3.47 16.89
CA GLY A 89 19.91 4.54 15.93
C GLY A 89 20.72 4.42 14.63
N GLN A 90 21.36 3.28 14.38
CA GLN A 90 22.04 3.01 13.10
C GLN A 90 21.04 2.93 11.94
N GLU A 91 21.45 3.36 10.75
CA GLU A 91 20.63 3.34 9.54
C GLU A 91 21.41 2.70 8.39
N ALA A 92 20.72 1.93 7.55
CA ALA A 92 21.25 1.35 6.33
C ALA A 92 20.28 1.54 5.16
N LYS A 93 20.81 1.95 4.01
CA LYS A 93 20.11 1.90 2.73
C LYS A 93 20.09 0.45 2.24
N LEU A 94 18.90 -0.09 1.95
CA LEU A 94 18.75 -1.48 1.52
C LEU A 94 18.74 -1.66 0.00
N THR A 95 18.35 -0.63 -0.76
CA THR A 95 18.05 -0.78 -2.19
C THR A 95 18.64 0.31 -3.07
N GLN A 96 18.75 0.02 -4.37
CA GLN A 96 19.01 0.98 -5.45
C GLN A 96 17.97 0.77 -6.57
N LEU A 97 16.72 1.11 -6.27
CA LEU A 97 15.56 0.85 -7.13
C LEU A 97 15.51 1.84 -8.31
N PRO A 98 15.12 1.37 -9.51
CA PRO A 98 14.95 2.22 -10.69
C PRO A 98 13.65 3.04 -10.67
N ARG A 99 12.71 2.69 -9.79
CA ARG A 99 11.42 3.37 -9.58
C ARG A 99 11.11 3.40 -8.09
N SER A 100 10.28 4.36 -7.67
CA SER A 100 9.92 4.52 -6.26
C SER A 100 9.11 3.31 -5.75
N PRO A 101 9.47 2.73 -4.59
CA PRO A 101 8.69 1.66 -3.98
C PRO A 101 7.43 2.20 -3.28
N GLY A 102 6.47 1.32 -2.99
CA GLY A 102 5.25 1.62 -2.24
C GLY A 102 4.82 0.48 -1.31
N GLY A 103 3.90 0.79 -0.38
CA GLY A 103 3.23 -0.15 0.54
C GLY A 103 4.11 -1.23 1.16
N LEU A 104 5.13 -0.79 1.90
CA LEU A 104 6.09 -1.67 2.56
C LEU A 104 5.41 -2.54 3.63
N THR A 105 5.78 -3.82 3.69
CA THR A 105 5.40 -4.75 4.77
C THR A 105 6.53 -5.71 5.12
N TRP A 106 6.71 -5.99 6.41
CA TRP A 106 7.72 -6.95 6.89
C TRP A 106 7.21 -8.38 6.83
N SER A 107 8.09 -9.33 6.50
CA SER A 107 7.80 -10.75 6.73
C SER A 107 7.64 -11.04 8.22
N PRO A 108 6.88 -12.07 8.62
CA PRO A 108 6.63 -12.38 10.04
C PRO A 108 7.90 -12.71 10.84
N ASP A 109 8.93 -13.24 10.17
CA ASP A 109 10.23 -13.53 10.77
C ASP A 109 11.19 -12.32 10.75
N GLY A 110 10.76 -11.20 10.16
CA GLY A 110 11.55 -9.97 10.04
C GLY A 110 12.75 -10.07 9.09
N LYS A 111 12.87 -11.11 8.26
CA LYS A 111 14.02 -11.25 7.34
C LYS A 111 13.82 -10.58 6.00
N HIS A 112 12.59 -10.32 5.61
CA HIS A 112 12.26 -9.74 4.30
C HIS A 112 11.32 -8.56 4.43
N ILE A 113 11.34 -7.70 3.41
CA ILE A 113 10.40 -6.60 3.22
C ILE A 113 9.77 -6.79 1.85
N ALA A 114 8.44 -6.89 1.82
CA ALA A 114 7.66 -6.82 0.59
C ALA A 114 7.29 -5.36 0.30
N PHE A 115 7.19 -5.02 -0.99
CA PHE A 115 6.80 -3.70 -1.46
C PHE A 115 6.27 -3.79 -2.89
N SER A 116 5.59 -2.74 -3.34
CA SER A 116 5.18 -2.58 -4.74
C SER A 116 6.14 -1.64 -5.48
N MET A 117 6.31 -1.86 -6.78
CA MET A 117 7.11 -0.98 -7.65
C MET A 117 6.58 -1.04 -9.08
N PHE A 118 6.56 0.10 -9.76
CA PHE A 118 6.23 0.17 -11.18
C PHE A 118 7.35 -0.44 -12.04
N VAL A 119 6.97 -1.30 -12.98
CA VAL A 119 7.85 -1.89 -13.97
C VAL A 119 7.42 -1.36 -15.34
N PRO A 120 8.24 -0.52 -16.00
CA PRO A 120 7.95 -0.05 -17.33
C PRO A 120 7.78 -1.20 -18.31
N ASP A 121 6.74 -1.11 -19.13
CA ASP A 121 6.55 -1.92 -20.31
C ASP A 121 7.01 -1.13 -21.54
N SER A 122 7.52 -1.84 -22.54
CA SER A 122 8.03 -1.25 -23.78
C SER A 122 7.28 -1.87 -24.96
N PRO A 123 6.03 -1.44 -25.21
CA PRO A 123 5.24 -1.99 -26.31
C PRO A 123 5.94 -1.76 -27.64
N GLU A 124 5.82 -2.73 -28.55
CA GLU A 124 6.33 -2.60 -29.91
C GLU A 124 5.71 -1.37 -30.60
N PRO A 125 6.53 -0.52 -31.25
CA PRO A 125 6.03 0.68 -31.88
C PRO A 125 5.08 0.32 -33.02
N PHE A 126 3.94 1.00 -33.08
CA PHE A 126 2.94 0.82 -34.14
C PHE A 126 3.54 1.00 -35.55
N VAL A 127 4.55 1.86 -35.70
CA VAL A 127 5.30 2.06 -36.93
C VAL A 127 6.79 2.13 -36.61
N LYS A 128 7.60 1.33 -37.32
CA LYS A 128 9.06 1.45 -37.29
C LYS A 128 9.50 2.61 -38.19
N MET A 129 9.90 3.71 -37.57
CA MET A 129 10.45 4.85 -38.28
C MET A 129 11.86 4.54 -38.83
N PRO A 130 12.25 5.12 -39.98
CA PRO A 130 13.62 5.00 -40.47
C PRO A 130 14.60 5.67 -39.50
N ASP A 131 15.88 5.26 -39.56
CA ASP A 131 16.92 5.88 -38.75
C ASP A 131 17.03 7.37 -39.06
N LYS A 132 17.13 8.17 -37.99
CA LYS A 132 17.28 9.61 -38.10
C LYS A 132 18.63 9.95 -38.74
N PRO A 133 18.67 10.69 -39.88
CA PRO A 133 19.94 11.08 -40.49
C PRO A 133 20.83 11.88 -39.52
N LYS A 134 22.15 11.70 -39.62
CA LYS A 134 23.11 12.38 -38.76
C LYS A 134 22.95 13.91 -38.88
N GLY A 135 22.74 14.57 -37.75
CA GLY A 135 22.57 16.03 -37.67
C GLY A 135 21.16 16.54 -38.00
N ALA A 136 20.20 15.66 -38.26
CA ALA A 136 18.81 16.08 -38.43
C ALA A 136 18.21 16.53 -37.08
N GLU A 137 17.29 17.47 -37.15
CA GLU A 137 16.36 17.81 -36.06
C GLU A 137 14.97 17.37 -36.52
N TRP A 138 14.39 16.39 -35.84
CA TRP A 138 13.05 15.90 -36.14
C TRP A 138 12.10 16.45 -35.08
N ALA A 139 10.83 16.58 -35.44
CA ALA A 139 9.80 16.79 -34.43
C ALA A 139 9.77 15.60 -33.46
N GLU A 140 9.25 15.85 -32.25
CA GLU A 140 8.96 14.78 -31.30
C GLU A 140 8.04 13.74 -31.96
N PRO A 141 8.27 12.44 -31.69
CA PRO A 141 7.45 11.38 -32.27
C PRO A 141 5.98 11.54 -31.85
N ALA A 142 5.07 11.14 -32.73
CA ALA A 142 3.66 11.08 -32.39
C ALA A 142 3.43 10.14 -31.20
N LYS A 143 2.64 10.58 -30.22
CA LYS A 143 2.25 9.73 -29.09
C LYS A 143 1.09 8.83 -29.52
N VAL A 144 1.35 7.53 -29.60
CA VAL A 144 0.32 6.53 -29.85
C VAL A 144 -0.35 6.17 -28.51
N ILE A 145 -1.68 6.22 -28.48
CA ILE A 145 -2.46 5.90 -27.29
C ILE A 145 -3.31 4.68 -27.64
N SER A 146 -2.98 3.55 -27.04
CA SER A 146 -3.68 2.27 -27.23
C SER A 146 -4.47 1.83 -25.99
N LYS A 147 -4.12 2.32 -24.80
CA LYS A 147 -4.75 1.97 -23.52
C LYS A 147 -5.94 2.87 -23.21
N LEU A 148 -6.97 2.31 -22.55
CA LEU A 148 -8.14 3.09 -22.16
C LEU A 148 -7.78 4.17 -21.12
N LYS A 149 -6.96 3.79 -20.12
CA LYS A 149 -6.42 4.70 -19.12
C LYS A 149 -5.01 5.14 -19.48
N TYR A 150 -4.91 6.27 -20.18
CA TYR A 150 -3.64 6.82 -20.66
C TYR A 150 -3.23 8.12 -19.96
N ARG A 151 -4.11 8.67 -19.12
CA ARG A 151 -3.87 9.87 -18.31
C ARG A 151 -4.44 9.71 -16.91
N SER A 152 -3.88 10.46 -15.97
CA SER A 152 -4.38 10.60 -14.60
C SER A 152 -4.17 12.03 -14.12
N ASP A 153 -5.11 12.51 -13.32
CA ASP A 153 -5.03 13.83 -12.71
C ASP A 153 -3.75 13.98 -11.88
N GLY A 154 -3.06 15.12 -12.04
CA GLY A 154 -1.77 15.38 -11.41
C GLY A 154 -0.57 14.71 -12.11
N SER A 155 -0.72 13.52 -12.68
CA SER A 155 0.37 12.78 -13.33
C SER A 155 0.50 13.06 -14.83
N GLY A 156 -0.54 13.57 -15.47
CA GLY A 156 -0.54 13.80 -16.92
C GLY A 156 -0.67 12.49 -17.68
N TYR A 157 0.20 12.24 -18.66
CA TYR A 157 0.21 10.96 -19.37
C TYR A 157 0.92 9.87 -18.58
N LEU A 158 0.31 8.69 -18.55
CA LEU A 158 0.89 7.53 -17.87
C LEU A 158 2.00 6.90 -18.73
N GLU A 159 3.04 6.42 -18.06
CA GLU A 159 4.07 5.55 -18.65
C GLU A 159 3.45 4.17 -18.88
N ASP A 160 3.85 3.49 -19.95
CA ASP A 160 3.46 2.10 -20.17
C ASP A 160 4.17 1.21 -19.15
N GLY A 161 3.42 0.31 -18.54
CA GLY A 161 3.94 -0.60 -17.53
C GLY A 161 2.89 -0.97 -16.49
N TYR A 162 3.34 -1.74 -15.50
CA TYR A 162 2.50 -2.35 -14.49
C TYR A 162 3.14 -2.26 -13.12
N THR A 163 2.32 -2.01 -12.09
CA THR A 163 2.80 -2.12 -10.71
C THR A 163 2.85 -3.59 -10.31
N HIS A 164 4.02 -4.03 -9.84
CA HIS A 164 4.26 -5.40 -9.37
C HIS A 164 4.74 -5.42 -7.93
N LEU A 165 4.60 -6.57 -7.28
CA LEU A 165 5.12 -6.83 -5.95
C LEU A 165 6.54 -7.39 -6.02
N PHE A 166 7.36 -6.97 -5.07
CA PHE A 166 8.76 -7.37 -4.89
C PHE A 166 9.03 -7.73 -3.44
N ILE A 167 10.04 -8.55 -3.21
CA ILE A 167 10.63 -8.82 -1.90
C ILE A 167 12.12 -8.49 -1.91
N VAL A 168 12.64 -8.00 -0.78
CA VAL A 168 14.08 -7.81 -0.57
C VAL A 168 14.46 -8.29 0.84
N SER A 169 15.68 -8.77 1.01
CA SER A 169 16.23 -9.05 2.35
C SER A 169 16.30 -7.77 3.17
N ALA A 170 15.95 -7.86 4.46
CA ALA A 170 16.09 -6.77 5.42
C ALA A 170 17.56 -6.44 5.75
N GLU A 171 18.50 -7.27 5.30
CA GLU A 171 19.95 -7.03 5.34
C GLU A 171 20.46 -6.39 4.04
N GLY A 172 19.58 -6.15 3.06
CA GLY A 172 19.90 -5.60 1.75
C GLY A 172 20.12 -6.67 0.68
N GLY A 173 20.28 -6.22 -0.56
CA GLY A 173 20.51 -7.09 -1.72
C GLY A 173 19.59 -6.77 -2.89
N THR A 174 19.58 -7.66 -3.88
CA THR A 174 18.76 -7.49 -5.09
C THR A 174 17.30 -7.83 -4.79
N PRO A 175 16.35 -6.90 -5.03
CA PRO A 175 14.93 -7.22 -4.93
C PRO A 175 14.50 -8.25 -5.96
N HIS A 176 13.57 -9.12 -5.59
CA HIS A 176 13.00 -10.15 -6.43
C HIS A 176 11.52 -9.85 -6.70
N GLN A 177 11.14 -9.75 -7.97
CA GLN A 177 9.74 -9.60 -8.38
C GLN A 177 8.99 -10.91 -8.16
N VAL A 178 7.83 -10.86 -7.51
CA VAL A 178 7.05 -12.06 -7.14
C VAL A 178 5.72 -12.19 -7.87
N THR A 179 5.26 -11.12 -8.53
CA THR A 179 4.04 -11.13 -9.36
C THR A 179 4.36 -10.93 -10.83
N SER A 180 3.48 -11.39 -11.72
CA SER A 180 3.69 -11.35 -13.17
C SER A 180 2.40 -11.01 -13.93
N GLY A 181 2.54 -10.78 -15.24
CA GLY A 181 1.44 -10.48 -16.16
C GLY A 181 1.14 -8.99 -16.28
N ASP A 182 0.28 -8.65 -17.22
CA ASP A 182 0.03 -7.28 -17.66
C ASP A 182 -1.06 -6.60 -16.80
N PHE A 183 -0.84 -6.61 -15.48
CA PHE A 183 -1.82 -6.19 -14.48
C PHE A 183 -1.21 -5.33 -13.38
N ASN A 184 -1.98 -4.37 -12.89
CA ASN A 184 -1.60 -3.55 -11.75
C ASN A 184 -1.93 -4.24 -10.42
N HIS A 185 -0.92 -4.48 -9.61
CA HIS A 185 -1.03 -5.07 -8.27
C HIS A 185 -1.05 -3.96 -7.22
N ASN A 186 -2.06 -3.96 -6.35
CA ASN A 186 -2.23 -2.91 -5.34
C ASN A 186 -1.04 -2.87 -4.36
N ALA A 187 -0.78 -1.70 -3.81
CA ALA A 187 0.54 -1.32 -3.32
C ALA A 187 0.97 -1.98 -2.00
N SER A 188 0.04 -2.49 -1.18
CA SER A 188 0.30 -2.95 0.20
C SER A 188 -0.02 -4.45 0.38
N PRO A 189 0.91 -5.37 0.04
CA PRO A 189 0.69 -6.80 0.22
C PRO A 189 0.79 -7.23 1.69
N VAL A 190 0.03 -8.24 2.08
CA VAL A 190 0.02 -8.82 3.43
C VAL A 190 0.71 -10.18 3.43
N TRP A 191 1.70 -10.36 4.30
CA TRP A 191 2.36 -11.64 4.46
C TRP A 191 1.47 -12.66 5.16
N THR A 192 1.56 -13.92 4.72
CA THR A 192 1.01 -15.04 5.47
C THR A 192 1.90 -15.34 6.68
N PRO A 193 1.38 -15.94 7.77
CA PRO A 193 2.13 -16.05 9.04
C PRO A 193 3.32 -17.01 8.95
N ASP A 194 3.26 -17.95 8.01
CA ASP A 194 4.37 -18.85 7.67
C ASP A 194 5.42 -18.19 6.76
N GLY A 195 5.15 -17.00 6.23
CA GLY A 195 6.05 -16.27 5.35
C GLY A 195 6.17 -16.84 3.93
N HIS A 196 5.32 -17.79 3.53
CA HIS A 196 5.42 -18.45 2.23
C HIS A 196 4.65 -17.74 1.10
N SER A 197 3.72 -16.85 1.43
CA SER A 197 2.87 -16.17 0.45
C SER A 197 2.63 -14.70 0.79
N LEU A 198 2.19 -13.95 -0.23
CA LEU A 198 1.63 -12.61 -0.09
C LEU A 198 0.17 -12.59 -0.54
N ILE A 199 -0.68 -11.91 0.22
CA ILE A 199 -2.07 -11.62 -0.11
C ILE A 199 -2.16 -10.17 -0.60
N PHE A 200 -2.86 -9.92 -1.70
CA PHE A 200 -2.97 -8.60 -2.30
C PHE A 200 -4.28 -8.44 -3.07
N SER A 201 -4.61 -7.20 -3.44
CA SER A 201 -5.74 -6.89 -4.34
C SER A 201 -5.20 -6.52 -5.73
N ALA A 202 -5.87 -6.96 -6.78
CA ALA A 202 -5.56 -6.60 -8.17
C ALA A 202 -6.78 -6.82 -9.06
N ASN A 203 -6.83 -6.16 -10.22
CA ASN A 203 -7.72 -6.57 -11.30
C ASN A 203 -6.91 -7.37 -12.31
N ARG A 204 -7.16 -8.69 -12.39
CA ARG A 204 -6.46 -9.59 -13.32
C ARG A 204 -7.38 -10.24 -14.34
N HIS A 205 -8.56 -9.65 -14.60
CA HIS A 205 -9.44 -10.07 -15.69
C HIS A 205 -8.87 -9.64 -17.04
N ASP A 206 -9.20 -10.39 -18.09
CA ASP A 206 -8.72 -10.10 -19.45
C ASP A 206 -9.15 -8.70 -19.94
N ASP A 207 -10.29 -8.20 -19.46
CA ASP A 207 -10.87 -6.90 -19.78
C ASP A 207 -10.71 -5.86 -18.66
N TRP A 208 -9.69 -6.02 -17.79
CA TRP A 208 -9.41 -5.10 -16.68
C TRP A 208 -9.35 -3.62 -17.07
N GLU A 209 -8.96 -3.31 -18.32
CA GLU A 209 -8.94 -1.94 -18.82
C GLU A 209 -10.32 -1.31 -18.91
N PHE A 210 -11.36 -2.11 -19.16
CA PHE A 210 -12.75 -1.65 -19.29
C PHE A 210 -13.51 -1.71 -17.96
N ASP A 211 -13.14 -2.63 -17.07
CA ASP A 211 -13.77 -2.83 -15.77
C ASP A 211 -12.88 -2.32 -14.63
N ILE A 212 -12.50 -1.04 -14.68
CA ILE A 212 -11.50 -0.43 -13.79
C ILE A 212 -11.84 -0.45 -12.29
N LEU A 213 -13.12 -0.66 -11.94
CA LEU A 213 -13.57 -0.77 -10.54
C LEU A 213 -13.53 -2.21 -10.04
N ASN A 214 -13.41 -3.20 -10.92
CA ASN A 214 -13.35 -4.58 -10.48
C ASN A 214 -11.96 -4.91 -9.92
N SER A 215 -11.91 -5.80 -8.94
CA SER A 215 -10.67 -6.36 -8.38
C SER A 215 -11.01 -7.53 -7.47
N GLU A 216 -10.06 -8.45 -7.33
CA GLU A 216 -10.15 -9.62 -6.48
C GLU A 216 -9.03 -9.60 -5.44
N ILE A 217 -9.24 -10.33 -4.35
CA ILE A 217 -8.15 -10.71 -3.45
C ILE A 217 -7.44 -11.91 -4.06
N TYR A 218 -6.12 -11.81 -4.18
CA TYR A 218 -5.23 -12.87 -4.65
C TYR A 218 -4.24 -13.27 -3.57
N GLU A 219 -3.77 -14.50 -3.66
CA GLU A 219 -2.59 -14.99 -2.95
C GLU A 219 -1.53 -15.41 -3.97
N VAL A 220 -0.28 -14.97 -3.77
CA VAL A 220 0.89 -15.45 -4.52
C VAL A 220 1.79 -16.28 -3.62
N GLU A 221 2.06 -17.52 -4.01
CA GLU A 221 3.05 -18.38 -3.34
C GLU A 221 4.45 -18.00 -3.82
N LEU A 222 5.35 -17.69 -2.88
CA LEU A 222 6.67 -17.13 -3.19
C LEU A 222 7.63 -18.16 -3.83
N ALA A 223 7.45 -19.44 -3.55
CA ALA A 223 8.34 -20.49 -4.06
C ALA A 223 8.09 -20.81 -5.55
N SER A 224 6.82 -20.94 -5.96
CA SER A 224 6.47 -21.22 -7.36
C SER A 224 6.10 -19.99 -8.18
N GLY A 225 5.73 -18.87 -7.55
CA GLY A 225 5.15 -17.71 -8.22
C GLY A 225 3.70 -17.92 -8.67
N THR A 226 3.04 -18.98 -8.17
CA THR A 226 1.64 -19.28 -8.51
C THR A 226 0.72 -18.26 -7.85
N ILE A 227 -0.14 -17.62 -8.66
CA ILE A 227 -1.13 -16.63 -8.23
C ILE A 227 -2.51 -17.28 -8.27
N LYS A 228 -3.25 -17.25 -7.15
CA LYS A 228 -4.60 -17.79 -7.03
C LYS A 228 -5.57 -16.69 -6.59
N ALA A 229 -6.71 -16.57 -7.28
CA ALA A 229 -7.82 -15.74 -6.83
C ALA A 229 -8.51 -16.38 -5.62
N LEU A 230 -8.78 -15.59 -4.59
CA LEU A 230 -9.53 -15.99 -3.39
C LEU A 230 -10.97 -15.48 -3.42
N THR A 231 -11.26 -14.50 -4.27
CA THR A 231 -12.61 -13.99 -4.53
C THR A 231 -12.90 -14.01 -6.03
N ASP A 232 -14.18 -14.03 -6.39
CA ASP A 232 -14.67 -14.13 -7.77
C ASP A 232 -15.95 -13.31 -8.02
N ARG A 233 -16.32 -12.44 -7.07
CA ARG A 233 -17.50 -11.58 -7.18
C ARG A 233 -17.20 -10.36 -8.05
N PHE A 234 -18.25 -9.76 -8.60
CA PHE A 234 -18.12 -8.49 -9.31
C PHE A 234 -17.92 -7.36 -8.28
N GLY A 235 -16.65 -7.09 -8.00
CA GLY A 235 -16.11 -6.28 -6.91
C GLY A 235 -16.26 -4.77 -7.11
N PRO A 236 -15.43 -3.95 -6.43
CA PRO A 236 -14.05 -4.26 -6.01
C PRO A 236 -13.92 -5.09 -4.75
N ASP A 237 -12.83 -5.85 -4.65
CA ASP A 237 -12.26 -6.42 -3.42
C ASP A 237 -10.86 -5.83 -3.15
N GLU A 238 -10.73 -5.07 -2.06
CA GLU A 238 -9.56 -4.24 -1.76
C GLU A 238 -9.10 -4.35 -0.32
N SER A 239 -7.89 -3.85 -0.05
CA SER A 239 -7.34 -3.66 1.30
C SER A 239 -7.43 -4.93 2.18
N PRO A 240 -6.90 -6.09 1.72
CA PRO A 240 -6.93 -7.30 2.52
C PRO A 240 -6.18 -7.10 3.84
N ALA A 241 -6.73 -7.67 4.92
CA ALA A 241 -6.14 -7.72 6.24
C ALA A 241 -6.26 -9.14 6.79
N LEU A 242 -5.14 -9.76 7.15
CA LEU A 242 -5.12 -11.13 7.68
C LEU A 242 -5.33 -11.13 9.20
N SER A 243 -6.15 -12.04 9.70
CA SER A 243 -6.37 -12.21 11.13
C SER A 243 -5.08 -12.61 11.85
N PRO A 244 -4.91 -12.29 13.16
CA PRO A 244 -3.68 -12.60 13.91
C PRO A 244 -3.32 -14.10 13.92
N ASN A 245 -4.34 -14.97 13.85
CA ASN A 245 -4.17 -16.42 13.79
C ASN A 245 -3.97 -16.96 12.36
N GLY A 246 -4.03 -16.11 11.33
CA GLY A 246 -3.81 -16.46 9.93
C GLY A 246 -4.95 -17.21 9.23
N LYS A 247 -6.09 -17.38 9.88
CA LYS A 247 -7.17 -18.23 9.38
C LYS A 247 -8.21 -17.49 8.55
N GLN A 248 -8.35 -16.18 8.75
CA GLN A 248 -9.37 -15.36 8.10
C GLN A 248 -8.75 -14.14 7.45
N ILE A 249 -9.37 -13.70 6.36
CA ILE A 249 -9.04 -12.48 5.63
C ILE A 249 -10.25 -11.56 5.73
N ALA A 250 -10.05 -10.37 6.26
CA ALA A 250 -11.00 -9.27 6.12
C ALA A 250 -10.61 -8.41 4.91
N TYR A 251 -11.58 -7.86 4.20
CA TYR A 251 -11.34 -6.98 3.06
C TYR A 251 -12.47 -5.98 2.90
N ILE A 252 -12.19 -4.89 2.18
CA ILE A 252 -13.16 -3.84 1.87
C ILE A 252 -13.65 -4.02 0.44
N GLY A 253 -14.95 -3.88 0.21
CA GLY A 253 -15.49 -3.93 -1.15
C GLY A 253 -16.97 -3.57 -1.22
N PHE A 254 -17.55 -3.69 -2.41
CA PHE A 254 -19.00 -3.68 -2.62
C PHE A 254 -19.32 -4.45 -3.90
N ASP A 255 -20.55 -4.93 -4.04
CA ASP A 255 -21.01 -5.53 -5.31
C ASP A 255 -21.35 -4.41 -6.28
N ASP A 256 -20.59 -4.27 -7.37
CA ASP A 256 -20.79 -3.16 -8.31
C ASP A 256 -22.08 -3.35 -9.13
N LYS A 257 -23.07 -2.50 -8.84
CA LYS A 257 -24.35 -2.45 -9.58
C LYS A 257 -24.34 -1.36 -10.65
N ARG A 258 -23.14 -0.87 -11.01
CA ARG A 258 -22.88 0.21 -11.97
C ARG A 258 -23.58 1.51 -11.58
N GLN A 259 -23.65 1.78 -10.29
CA GLN A 259 -24.20 3.01 -9.74
C GLN A 259 -23.13 4.10 -9.68
N GLY A 260 -23.56 5.36 -9.61
CA GLY A 260 -22.61 6.47 -9.44
C GLY A 260 -21.86 6.43 -8.11
N TYR A 261 -22.37 5.70 -7.12
CA TYR A 261 -21.74 5.49 -5.83
C TYR A 261 -22.27 4.22 -5.18
N GLU A 262 -21.39 3.44 -4.56
CA GLU A 262 -21.73 2.29 -3.72
C GLU A 262 -20.99 2.43 -2.39
N THR A 263 -21.65 2.07 -1.29
CA THR A 263 -21.00 2.14 0.03
C THR A 263 -20.01 1.00 0.19
N ARG A 264 -18.78 1.32 0.56
CA ARG A 264 -17.73 0.33 0.87
C ARG A 264 -18.08 -0.44 2.13
N LYS A 265 -18.09 -1.77 2.05
CA LYS A 265 -18.44 -2.69 3.13
C LYS A 265 -17.24 -3.52 3.56
N ILE A 266 -17.37 -4.11 4.74
CA ILE A 266 -16.42 -5.05 5.33
C ILE A 266 -16.92 -6.47 5.07
N TYR A 267 -16.07 -7.28 4.46
CA TYR A 267 -16.29 -8.70 4.28
C TYR A 267 -15.22 -9.49 5.04
N VAL A 268 -15.56 -10.71 5.45
CA VAL A 268 -14.62 -11.66 6.06
C VAL A 268 -14.76 -13.01 5.35
N MET A 269 -13.65 -13.68 5.10
CA MET A 269 -13.62 -15.04 4.52
C MET A 269 -12.55 -15.89 5.19
N ASN A 270 -12.62 -17.21 5.01
CA ASN A 270 -11.50 -18.09 5.33
C ASN A 270 -10.32 -17.81 4.41
N ARG A 271 -9.09 -18.07 4.87
CA ARG A 271 -7.86 -17.84 4.09
C ARG A 271 -7.86 -18.55 2.73
N ASP A 272 -8.56 -19.66 2.59
CA ASP A 272 -8.64 -20.41 1.31
C ASP A 272 -9.61 -19.80 0.28
N GLY A 273 -10.33 -18.73 0.65
CA GLY A 273 -11.35 -18.05 -0.15
C GLY A 273 -12.79 -18.49 0.16
N SER A 274 -12.98 -19.54 0.98
CA SER A 274 -14.30 -20.06 1.29
C SER A 274 -15.02 -19.24 2.37
N GLY A 275 -16.35 -19.37 2.45
CA GLY A 275 -17.14 -18.83 3.55
C GLY A 275 -17.13 -17.30 3.63
N SER A 276 -17.03 -16.62 2.49
CA SER A 276 -17.11 -15.16 2.41
C SER A 276 -18.46 -14.65 2.91
N GLU A 277 -18.44 -13.72 3.86
CA GLU A 277 -19.63 -13.10 4.45
C GLU A 277 -19.52 -11.57 4.52
N LEU A 278 -20.64 -10.89 4.34
CA LEU A 278 -20.77 -9.44 4.53
C LEU A 278 -20.95 -9.15 6.02
N LEU A 279 -19.88 -8.68 6.67
CA LEU A 279 -19.87 -8.42 8.11
C LEU A 279 -20.59 -7.11 8.46
N SER A 280 -20.34 -6.04 7.69
CA SER A 280 -20.88 -4.71 7.98
C SER A 280 -22.26 -4.43 7.34
N ALA A 281 -23.14 -5.43 7.32
CA ALA A 281 -24.44 -5.33 6.64
C ALA A 281 -25.32 -4.19 7.20
N ALA A 282 -25.25 -3.94 8.51
CA ALA A 282 -26.04 -2.92 9.20
C ALA A 282 -25.48 -1.48 9.06
N LEU A 283 -24.23 -1.32 8.61
CA LEU A 283 -23.61 -0.01 8.45
C LEU A 283 -24.04 0.60 7.11
N ASP A 284 -24.63 1.79 7.11
CA ASP A 284 -25.07 2.53 5.92
C ASP A 284 -24.06 3.61 5.47
N ARG A 285 -22.80 3.48 5.89
CA ARG A 285 -21.65 4.32 5.53
C ARG A 285 -20.53 3.47 4.95
N SER A 286 -19.57 4.13 4.30
CA SER A 286 -18.39 3.47 3.75
C SER A 286 -17.34 3.21 4.83
N ALA A 287 -16.90 1.95 4.91
CA ALA A 287 -15.83 1.51 5.79
C ALA A 287 -14.46 1.62 5.11
N GLU A 288 -13.46 2.01 5.90
CA GLU A 288 -12.07 2.24 5.49
C GLU A 288 -11.10 1.80 6.59
N SER A 289 -9.80 1.67 6.26
CA SER A 289 -8.71 1.48 7.24
C SER A 289 -8.89 0.31 8.22
N LEU A 290 -9.15 -0.91 7.70
CA LEU A 290 -9.33 -2.11 8.54
C LEU A 290 -8.08 -2.48 9.35
N VAL A 291 -8.27 -2.80 10.63
CA VAL A 291 -7.24 -3.37 11.51
C VAL A 291 -7.90 -4.44 12.38
N TRP A 292 -7.41 -5.68 12.32
CA TRP A 292 -7.84 -6.74 13.24
C TRP A 292 -7.46 -6.40 14.67
N ASP A 293 -8.32 -6.73 15.63
CA ASP A 293 -7.90 -6.73 17.02
C ASP A 293 -6.88 -7.85 17.28
N ALA A 294 -6.12 -7.74 18.36
CA ALA A 294 -5.01 -8.64 18.67
C ALA A 294 -5.43 -10.10 18.93
N LYS A 295 -6.67 -10.35 19.36
CA LYS A 295 -7.26 -11.68 19.59
C LYS A 295 -7.91 -12.24 18.32
N GLY A 296 -8.33 -11.36 17.40
CA GLY A 296 -9.03 -11.72 16.17
C GLY A 296 -10.53 -11.98 16.38
N ASP A 297 -11.13 -11.34 17.37
CA ASP A 297 -12.56 -11.41 17.68
C ASP A 297 -13.38 -10.39 16.85
N GLY A 298 -12.71 -9.45 16.17
CA GLY A 298 -13.31 -8.40 15.35
C GLY A 298 -12.29 -7.44 14.73
N LEU A 299 -12.80 -6.32 14.23
CA LEU A 299 -12.07 -5.34 13.42
C LEU A 299 -12.31 -3.91 13.92
N TYR A 300 -11.24 -3.16 14.08
CA TYR A 300 -11.28 -1.70 14.11
C TYR A 300 -11.31 -1.16 12.67
N PHE A 301 -12.07 -0.10 12.44
CA PHE A 301 -12.17 0.54 11.13
C PHE A 301 -12.61 2.00 11.25
N GLN A 302 -12.47 2.74 10.16
CA GLN A 302 -12.94 4.11 10.05
C GLN A 302 -14.18 4.21 9.16
N TYR A 303 -15.07 5.15 9.47
CA TYR A 303 -16.14 5.57 8.57
C TYR A 303 -16.45 7.05 8.79
N SER A 304 -16.98 7.72 7.78
CA SER A 304 -17.39 9.13 7.89
C SER A 304 -18.91 9.24 7.94
N ASP A 305 -19.42 10.06 8.85
CA ASP A 305 -20.83 10.37 8.99
C ASP A 305 -21.02 11.88 9.14
N GLN A 306 -21.75 12.48 8.20
CA GLN A 306 -22.06 13.92 8.19
C GLN A 306 -20.82 14.85 8.33
N GLY A 307 -19.69 14.45 7.76
CA GLY A 307 -18.43 15.21 7.80
C GLY A 307 -17.57 14.95 9.03
N ASP A 308 -17.98 14.02 9.91
CA ASP A 308 -17.23 13.56 11.06
C ASP A 308 -16.66 12.16 10.81
N THR A 309 -15.33 12.02 10.80
CA THR A 309 -14.68 10.71 10.70
C THR A 309 -14.65 10.04 12.06
N LYS A 310 -15.07 8.78 12.11
CA LYS A 310 -15.26 7.98 13.32
C LYS A 310 -14.37 6.76 13.29
N ILE A 311 -13.95 6.29 14.46
CA ILE A 311 -13.37 4.97 14.66
C ILE A 311 -14.44 4.09 15.28
N ALA A 312 -14.66 2.92 14.69
CA ALA A 312 -15.58 1.92 15.20
C ALA A 312 -14.89 0.56 15.35
N TYR A 313 -15.54 -0.30 16.12
CA TYR A 313 -15.24 -1.71 16.25
C TYR A 313 -16.43 -2.52 15.75
N ILE A 314 -16.17 -3.60 15.01
CA ILE A 314 -17.19 -4.58 14.63
C ILE A 314 -16.73 -5.98 15.03
N GLY A 315 -17.53 -6.67 15.84
CA GLY A 315 -17.29 -8.08 16.18
C GLY A 315 -17.61 -9.00 15.01
N LEU A 316 -17.06 -10.22 15.00
CA LEU A 316 -17.39 -11.24 13.99
C LEU A 316 -18.88 -11.69 14.02
N ASP A 317 -19.63 -11.30 15.05
CA ASP A 317 -21.09 -11.47 15.12
C ASP A 317 -21.87 -10.33 14.42
N GLY A 318 -21.17 -9.35 13.84
CA GLY A 318 -21.74 -8.18 13.17
C GLY A 318 -22.15 -7.05 14.11
N GLN A 319 -21.94 -7.18 15.43
CA GLN A 319 -22.23 -6.10 16.38
C GLN A 319 -21.21 -4.99 16.24
N LEU A 320 -21.70 -3.77 16.02
CA LEU A 320 -20.90 -2.58 15.78
C LEU A 320 -20.99 -1.61 16.96
N GLU A 321 -19.85 -1.09 17.38
CA GLU A 321 -19.72 -0.02 18.38
C GLU A 321 -18.88 1.14 17.83
N THR A 322 -19.38 2.37 17.97
CA THR A 322 -18.57 3.57 17.68
C THR A 322 -17.73 3.91 18.91
N LEU A 323 -16.40 3.96 18.74
CA LEU A 323 -15.46 4.20 19.83
C LEU A 323 -15.15 5.68 20.02
N THR A 324 -14.95 6.41 18.92
CA THR A 324 -14.67 7.85 18.93
C THR A 324 -15.04 8.52 17.61
N GLY A 325 -15.19 9.85 17.63
CA GLY A 325 -15.37 10.71 16.45
C GLY A 325 -14.30 11.79 16.34
N SER A 326 -14.38 12.58 15.27
CA SER A 326 -13.52 13.73 14.94
C SER A 326 -12.03 13.40 14.86
N VAL A 327 -11.72 12.25 14.26
CA VAL A 327 -10.36 11.74 14.02
C VAL A 327 -9.85 12.02 12.61
#